data_AF-A0A918HBQ0-F1
#
_entry.id   AF-A0A918HBQ0-F1
#
_cell.length_a   1.000
_cell.length_b   1.000
_cell.length_c   1.000
_cell.angle_alpha   90.00
_cell.angle_beta   90.00
_cell.angle_gamma   90.00
#
_symmetry.space_group_name_H-M   'P 1'
#
loop_
_entity.id
_entity.type
_entity.pdbx_description
1 polymer ?
#
loop_
_entity_poly.entity_id
_entity_poly.type
_entity_poly.pdbx_seq_one_letter_code
_entity_poly.pdbx_strand_id
1 'polypeptide(L)' 'MNAEDATHGETNLPWRTSSYSTGSGGECVEVALTAVGVHVRDSKCVGQGGGAVLKVGSVAWVALLRAM' A
#
# COMPACT_ATOMS: atom_id res chain seq x y z
N MET A 1 1.83 -28.70 -19.05
CA MET A 1 2.10 -27.25 -19.11
C MET A 1 1.06 -26.56 -18.25
N ASN A 2 1.43 -25.96 -17.13
CA ASN A 2 0.62 -24.93 -16.47
C ASN A 2 1.61 -23.90 -15.96
N ALA A 3 1.48 -22.68 -16.48
CA ALA A 3 2.32 -21.56 -16.13
C ALA A 3 2.12 -21.25 -14.65
N GLU A 4 3.18 -21.41 -13.87
CA GLU A 4 3.19 -21.04 -12.46
C GLU A 4 3.15 -19.52 -12.43
N ASP A 5 1.98 -19.01 -12.08
CA ASP A 5 1.59 -17.61 -12.02
C ASP A 5 2.67 -16.78 -11.31
N ALA A 6 3.34 -15.95 -12.09
CA ALA A 6 4.48 -15.14 -11.71
C ALA A 6 4.09 -13.90 -10.88
N THR A 7 3.25 -14.06 -9.85
CA THR A 7 2.68 -12.94 -9.08
C THR A 7 2.92 -13.02 -7.58
N HIS A 8 4.03 -13.63 -7.14
CA HIS A 8 4.44 -13.68 -5.72
C HIS A 8 5.82 -13.06 -5.44
N GLY A 9 6.26 -12.11 -6.28
CA GLY A 9 7.45 -11.28 -6.00
C GLY A 9 7.21 -10.13 -5.00
N GLU A 10 5.96 -9.90 -4.56
CA GLU A 10 5.54 -8.78 -3.68
C GLU A 10 5.29 -9.21 -2.21
N THR A 11 5.82 -10.35 -1.77
CA THR A 11 5.36 -11.06 -0.55
C THR A 11 5.90 -10.55 0.79
N ASN A 12 6.70 -9.47 0.84
CA ASN A 12 7.11 -8.89 2.14
C ASN A 12 7.36 -7.38 2.11
N LEU A 13 6.34 -6.61 1.70
CA LEU A 13 6.37 -5.16 1.85
C LEU A 13 6.20 -4.78 3.34
N PRO A 14 7.01 -3.84 3.89
CA PRO A 14 6.92 -3.42 5.29
C PRO A 14 5.73 -2.47 5.50
N TRP A 15 4.52 -3.02 5.56
CA TRP A 15 3.31 -2.24 5.77
C TRP A 15 3.25 -1.62 7.18
N ARG A 16 2.87 -0.35 7.24
CA ARG A 16 2.63 0.40 8.47
C ARG A 16 1.23 1.02 8.43
N THR A 17 0.45 0.77 9.46
CA THR A 17 -0.86 1.39 9.66
C THR A 17 -0.71 2.86 10.08
N SER A 18 -1.56 3.73 9.52
CA SER A 18 -1.62 5.14 9.91
C SER A 18 -2.18 5.33 11.33
N SER A 19 -1.62 6.25 12.10
CA SER A 19 -2.13 6.61 13.44
C SER A 19 -3.50 7.30 13.40
N TYR A 20 -3.87 7.87 12.26
CA TYR A 20 -5.20 8.46 12.02
C TYR A 20 -6.29 7.40 11.77
N SER A 21 -5.91 6.13 11.60
CA SER A 21 -6.84 5.00 11.38
C SER A 21 -7.46 4.47 12.70
N THR A 22 -7.45 5.25 13.78
CA THR A 22 -7.86 4.84 15.14
C THR A 22 -9.30 5.20 15.51
N GLY A 23 -10.08 5.75 14.58
CA GLY A 23 -11.48 6.14 14.79
C GLY A 23 -12.47 4.97 14.79
N SER A 24 -13.57 5.11 15.55
CA SER A 24 -14.64 4.11 15.76
C SER A 24 -15.55 3.86 14.53
N GLY A 25 -14.96 3.86 13.32
CA GLY A 25 -15.70 3.84 12.06
C GLY A 25 -14.94 3.42 10.80
N GLY A 26 -13.65 3.07 10.87
CA GLY A 26 -13.05 2.17 9.88
C GLY A 26 -12.39 2.76 8.63
N GLU A 27 -11.85 3.97 8.66
CA GLU A 27 -10.86 4.39 7.66
C GLU A 27 -9.51 3.75 8.00
N CYS A 28 -8.95 2.96 7.08
CA CYS A 28 -8.03 1.89 7.42
C CYS A 28 -6.78 1.86 6.54
N VAL A 29 -6.10 3.00 6.41
CA VAL A 29 -4.95 3.17 5.52
C VAL A 29 -3.68 2.50 6.06
N GLU A 30 -2.99 1.78 5.18
CA GLU A 30 -1.63 1.28 5.36
C GLU A 30 -0.70 1.77 4.25
N VAL A 31 0.55 2.03 4.61
CA VAL A 31 1.60 2.43 3.67
C VAL A 31 2.81 1.52 3.77
N ALA A 32 3.45 1.24 2.64
CA ALA A 32 4.74 0.55 2.59
C ALA A 32 5.71 1.35 1.74
N LEU A 33 6.91 1.60 2.30
CA LEU A 33 8.01 2.20 1.55
C LEU A 33 8.69 1.13 0.70
N THR A 34 9.00 1.48 -0.54
CA THR A 34 9.71 0.62 -1.49
C THR A 34 10.92 1.37 -2.05
N ALA A 35 11.77 0.67 -2.81
CA ALA A 35 12.91 1.30 -3.47
C ALA A 35 12.49 2.37 -4.51
N VAL A 36 11.26 2.32 -5.02
CA VAL A 36 10.78 3.16 -6.13
C VAL A 36 9.65 4.12 -5.73
N GLY A 37 9.16 4.05 -4.49
CA GLY A 37 8.10 4.92 -4.03
C GLY A 37 7.36 4.40 -2.80
N VAL A 38 6.09 4.77 -2.70
CA VAL A 38 5.20 4.44 -1.58
C VAL A 38 3.99 3.71 -2.13
N HIS A 39 3.72 2.54 -1.55
CA HIS A 39 2.49 1.81 -1.79
C HIS A 39 1.48 2.20 -0.71
N VAL A 40 0.25 2.49 -1.11
CA VAL A 40 -0.85 2.83 -0.21
C VAL A 40 -2.00 1.87 -0.48
N ARG A 41 -2.56 1.29 0.58
CA ARG A 41 -3.73 0.41 0.47
C ARG A 41 -4.71 0.65 1.60
N ASP A 42 -5.92 0.18 1.38
CA ASP A 42 -6.88 -0.03 2.46
C ASP A 42 -6.64 -1.40 3.11
N SER A 43 -6.48 -1.42 4.43
CA SER A 43 -6.20 -2.61 5.23
C SER A 43 -7.37 -3.58 5.34
N LYS A 44 -8.61 -3.15 5.00
CA LYS A 44 -9.77 -4.06 4.95
C LYS A 44 -9.80 -4.86 3.67
N CYS A 45 -9.25 -4.34 2.58
CA CYS A 45 -9.25 -5.02 1.28
C CYS A 45 -8.20 -6.13 1.13
N VAL A 46 -7.36 -6.40 2.15
CA VAL A 46 -6.27 -7.39 2.08
C VAL A 46 -6.79 -8.82 1.87
N GLY A 47 -7.97 -9.15 2.40
CA GLY A 47 -8.57 -10.49 2.29
C GLY A 47 -9.42 -10.74 1.03
N GLN A 48 -9.70 -9.71 0.22
CA GLN A 48 -10.65 -9.80 -0.90
C GLN A 48 -9.99 -10.08 -2.26
N GLY A 49 -8.84 -10.78 -2.26
CA GLY A 49 -8.10 -11.11 -3.49
C GLY A 49 -6.99 -10.12 -3.84
N GLY A 50 -6.35 -9.51 -2.83
CA GLY A 50 -5.14 -8.70 -2.99
C GLY A 50 -5.31 -7.22 -2.73
N GLY A 51 -6.54 -6.69 -2.79
CA GLY A 51 -6.85 -5.27 -2.57
C GLY A 51 -6.17 -4.35 -3.60
N ALA A 52 -6.83 -3.27 -3.99
CA ALA A 52 -6.16 -2.28 -4.84
C ALA A 52 -5.01 -1.61 -4.06
N VAL A 53 -3.82 -1.55 -4.66
CA VAL A 53 -2.66 -0.85 -4.11
C VAL A 53 -2.34 0.35 -5.01
N LEU A 54 -2.47 1.56 -4.45
CA LEU A 54 -2.02 2.77 -5.11
C LEU A 54 -0.49 2.86 -5.00
N LYS A 55 0.21 2.89 -6.13
CA LYS A 55 1.67 3.04 -6.20
C LYS A 55 2.01 4.50 -6.53
N VAL A 56 2.60 5.20 -5.57
CA VAL A 56 3.01 6.59 -5.70
C VAL A 56 4.54 6.65 -5.85
N GLY A 57 5.03 7.18 -6.97
CA GLY A 57 6.48 7.32 -7.19
C GLY A 57 7.12 8.32 -6.23
N SER A 58 8.41 8.15 -5.92
CA SER A 58 9.13 8.96 -4.92
C SER A 58 9.03 10.47 -5.16
N VAL A 59 9.10 10.93 -6.42
CA VAL A 59 8.98 12.36 -6.76
C VAL A 59 7.59 12.89 -6.43
N ALA A 60 6.54 12.15 -6.81
CA ALA A 60 5.17 12.53 -6.53
C ALA A 60 4.88 12.52 -5.02
N TRP A 61 5.43 11.56 -4.28
CA TRP A 61 5.30 11.49 -2.83
C TRP A 61 5.94 12.69 -2.14
N VAL A 62 7.15 13.10 -2.54
CA VAL A 62 7.81 14.30 -2.01
C VAL A 62 7.03 15.57 -2.36
N ALA A 63 6.49 15.66 -3.58
CA ALA A 63 5.66 16.80 -3.99
C ALA A 63 4.40 16.91 -3.12
N LEU A 64 3.72 15.79 -2.86
CA LEU A 64 2.56 15.72 -1.97
C LEU A 64 2.90 16.25 -0.56
N LEU A 65 4.00 15.80 0.03
CA LEU A 65 4.43 16.22 1.37
C LEU A 65 4.79 17.72 1.46
N ARG A 66 5.18 18.34 0.35
CA ARG A 66 5.52 19.77 0.30
C ARG A 66 4.33 20.68 -0.01
N ALA A 67 3.22 20.11 -0.47
CA ALA A 67 2.00 20.83 -0.80
C ALA A 67 1.02 20.92 0.38
N MET A 68 1.38 20.35 1.53
CA MET A 68 0.60 20.38 2.78
C MET A 68 1.13 21.44 3.75
#